data_AF-A0A3D8MTG2-F1
#
_entry.id   AF-A0A3D8MTG2-F1
#
_cell.length_a   1.000
_cell.length_b   1.000
_cell.length_c   1.000
_cell.angle_alpha   90.00
_cell.angle_beta   90.00
_cell.angle_gamma   90.00
#
_symmetry.space_group_name_H-M   'P 1'
#
loop_
_entity.id
_entity.type
_entity.pdbx_description
1 polymer ?
#
loop_
_entity_poly.entity_id
_entity_poly.type
_entity_poly.pdbx_seq_one_letter_code
_entity_poly.pdbx_strand_id
1 'polypeptide(L)'
;MVIALGGCGSDEVEAQSCDPGERFNPVSGRCVEDMRGGSGEGDAGVDDAGVDDAGNVSDAGEDADVGGNDTGNLPDVGVVEDACALDMNLESDVVCEFYAHSASMLYLIDPFRLTIEEVRSVPEGLFDIDTHPDGRLFGITAEGLYRFDAGSESWAMMAPLSGLANPNGLCIDTGGQGYLTSYDELYTVDLESGAVALVGETGGGFSSSGDCVIDKGNTIWMSSAPRGLFQSDDELVWLNGDTGQGSLRGRTGHADIYGLTAAWGILFGTTGDGKLLRINSTTGTADELHDFGDIVFNGAASSPAR
;
A
#
# COMPACT_ATOMS: atom_id res chain seq x y z
N MET A 1 -3.29 5.78 -62.23
CA MET A 1 -3.59 4.65 -61.34
C MET A 1 -3.98 5.24 -60.01
N VAL A 2 -5.28 5.25 -59.71
CA VAL A 2 -5.87 5.83 -58.50
C VAL A 2 -5.99 4.69 -57.50
N ILE A 3 -5.38 4.81 -56.32
CA ILE A 3 -5.53 3.86 -55.22
C ILE A 3 -6.35 4.57 -54.14
N ALA A 4 -7.56 4.04 -53.91
CA ALA A 4 -8.48 4.49 -52.87
C ALA A 4 -8.01 3.97 -51.50
N LEU A 5 -8.06 4.85 -50.49
CA LEU A 5 -7.85 4.51 -49.08
C LEU A 5 -9.19 4.05 -48.49
N GLY A 6 -9.24 2.80 -48.04
CA GLY A 6 -10.35 2.23 -47.26
C GLY A 6 -10.23 2.63 -45.79
N GLY A 7 -11.36 2.98 -45.19
CA GLY A 7 -11.44 3.56 -43.85
C GLY A 7 -11.27 2.56 -42.70
N CYS A 8 -10.79 3.08 -41.57
CA CYS A 8 -10.80 2.41 -40.28
C CYS A 8 -12.20 2.54 -39.65
N GLY A 9 -12.80 1.41 -39.31
CA GLY A 9 -13.93 1.35 -38.39
C GLY A 9 -13.43 1.64 -36.97
N SER A 10 -14.10 2.57 -36.29
CA SER A 10 -13.96 2.76 -34.85
C SER A 10 -14.83 1.71 -34.18
N ASP A 11 -14.21 0.62 -33.74
CA ASP A 11 -14.87 -0.29 -32.79
C ASP A 11 -14.90 0.44 -31.44
N GLU A 12 -16.07 0.96 -31.09
CA GLU A 12 -16.36 1.41 -29.73
C GLU A 12 -16.20 0.20 -28.81
N VAL A 13 -15.17 0.22 -27.96
CA VAL A 13 -15.01 -0.77 -26.89
C VAL A 13 -16.17 -0.55 -25.92
N GLU A 14 -17.15 -1.44 -25.94
CA GLU A 14 -18.20 -1.48 -24.92
C GLU A 14 -17.51 -1.64 -23.56
N ALA A 15 -17.64 -0.63 -22.70
CA ALA A 15 -17.18 -0.71 -21.33
C ALA A 15 -17.88 -1.90 -20.65
N GLN A 16 -17.11 -2.91 -20.27
CA GLN A 16 -17.63 -4.12 -19.65
C GLN A 16 -18.21 -3.74 -18.28
N SER A 17 -19.55 -3.75 -18.16
CA SER A 17 -20.25 -3.46 -16.91
C SER A 17 -20.39 -4.74 -16.09
N CYS A 18 -20.00 -4.69 -14.82
CA CYS A 18 -20.21 -5.80 -13.88
C CYS A 18 -21.66 -5.90 -13.40
N ASP A 19 -22.04 -7.07 -12.89
CA ASP A 19 -23.38 -7.27 -12.34
C ASP A 19 -23.57 -6.46 -11.04
N PRO A 20 -24.81 -6.11 -10.66
CA PRO A 20 -25.08 -5.39 -9.42
C PRO A 20 -24.53 -6.13 -8.20
N GLY A 21 -23.66 -5.48 -7.44
CA GLY A 21 -22.96 -6.09 -6.30
C GLY A 21 -21.56 -6.60 -6.62
N GLU A 22 -21.09 -6.41 -7.84
CA GLU A 22 -19.71 -6.67 -8.24
C GLU A 22 -18.97 -5.37 -8.58
N ARG A 23 -17.65 -5.36 -8.43
CA ARG A 23 -16.74 -4.32 -8.92
C ARG A 23 -15.81 -4.88 -9.98
N PHE A 24 -15.55 -4.11 -11.03
CA PHE A 24 -14.56 -4.49 -12.03
C PHE A 24 -13.17 -4.43 -11.42
N ASN A 25 -12.45 -5.55 -11.44
CA ASN A 25 -11.05 -5.61 -11.07
C ASN A 25 -10.22 -5.31 -12.34
N PRO A 26 -9.57 -4.13 -12.41
CA PRO A 26 -8.80 -3.72 -13.60
C PRO A 26 -7.55 -4.56 -13.85
N VAL A 27 -7.17 -5.41 -12.90
CA VAL A 27 -5.95 -6.22 -12.94
C VAL A 27 -6.22 -7.58 -13.56
N SER A 28 -7.30 -8.24 -13.12
CA SER A 28 -7.69 -9.56 -13.66
C SER A 28 -8.60 -9.46 -14.89
N GLY A 29 -9.12 -8.26 -15.19
CA GLY A 29 -10.12 -8.06 -16.25
C GLY A 29 -11.47 -8.73 -15.93
N ARG A 30 -11.75 -9.00 -14.66
CA ARG A 30 -12.96 -9.72 -14.20
C ARG A 30 -13.74 -8.90 -13.19
N CYS A 31 -15.04 -9.16 -13.13
CA CYS A 31 -15.89 -8.67 -12.05
C CYS A 31 -15.68 -9.54 -10.81
N VAL A 32 -15.58 -8.91 -9.65
CA VAL A 32 -15.43 -9.56 -8.34
C VAL A 32 -16.50 -9.06 -7.38
N GLU A 33 -17.03 -9.93 -6.52
CA GLU A 33 -18.08 -9.55 -5.56
C GLU A 33 -17.62 -8.42 -4.62
N ASP A 34 -18.49 -7.43 -4.42
CA ASP A 34 -18.29 -6.32 -3.51
C ASP A 34 -18.65 -6.76 -2.09
N MET A 35 -17.68 -7.31 -1.37
CA MET A 35 -17.84 -7.81 0.01
C MET A 35 -18.20 -6.73 1.06
N ARG A 36 -18.45 -5.48 0.65
CA ARG A 36 -18.90 -4.40 1.55
C ARG A 36 -20.40 -4.45 1.89
N GLY A 37 -21.17 -5.35 1.27
CA GLY A 37 -22.62 -5.43 1.41
C GLY A 37 -23.12 -6.59 2.27
N GLY A 38 -22.78 -6.66 3.56
CA GLY A 38 -23.46 -7.55 4.49
C GLY A 38 -24.94 -7.14 4.64
N SER A 39 -25.83 -7.76 3.88
CA SER A 39 -27.27 -7.55 4.00
C SER A 39 -27.78 -8.18 5.31
N GLY A 40 -27.86 -7.37 6.35
CA GLY A 40 -28.64 -7.71 7.54
C GLY A 40 -30.13 -7.75 7.19
N GLU A 41 -30.62 -8.95 6.85
CA GLU A 41 -32.06 -9.20 6.80
C GLU A 41 -32.60 -9.17 8.24
N GLY A 42 -33.52 -8.22 8.47
CA GLY A 42 -34.17 -8.00 9.75
C GLY A 42 -35.16 -9.11 10.10
N ASP A 43 -35.08 -9.58 11.34
CA ASP A 43 -36.18 -10.30 11.97
C ASP A 43 -36.94 -9.33 12.88
N ALA A 44 -38.24 -9.21 12.62
CA ALA A 44 -39.17 -8.32 13.27
C ALA A 44 -40.29 -9.15 13.93
N GLY A 45 -40.48 -8.92 15.22
CA GLY A 45 -41.62 -9.40 16.02
C GLY A 45 -41.17 -10.11 17.29
N VAL A 46 -41.75 -9.94 18.47
CA VAL A 46 -43.05 -9.39 18.89
C VAL A 46 -42.94 -9.03 20.38
N ASP A 47 -43.48 -7.87 20.72
CA ASP A 47 -44.19 -7.43 21.94
C ASP A 47 -44.32 -8.42 23.13
N ASP A 48 -44.06 -7.98 24.37
CA ASP A 48 -45.07 -7.96 25.46
C ASP A 48 -44.55 -7.23 26.73
N ALA A 49 -45.50 -6.80 27.55
CA ALA A 49 -45.50 -5.67 28.48
C ALA A 49 -45.21 -5.99 29.97
N GLY A 50 -45.03 -4.90 30.74
CA GLY A 50 -45.22 -4.82 32.20
C GLY A 50 -44.04 -5.34 33.04
N VAL A 51 -43.71 -4.83 34.22
CA VAL A 51 -44.52 -4.33 35.32
C VAL A 51 -43.61 -3.51 36.25
N ASP A 52 -44.17 -2.42 36.75
CA ASP A 52 -43.82 -1.62 37.90
C ASP A 52 -43.44 -2.39 39.17
N ASP A 53 -42.33 -2.04 39.83
CA ASP A 53 -42.30 -2.05 41.29
C ASP A 53 -41.35 -1.00 41.87
N ALA A 54 -41.90 -0.20 42.79
CA ALA A 54 -41.21 0.84 43.54
C ALA A 54 -40.87 0.29 44.92
N GLY A 55 -39.58 0.23 45.26
CA GLY A 55 -39.12 -0.34 46.53
C GLY A 55 -37.96 0.42 47.16
N ASN A 56 -38.28 1.53 47.80
CA ASN A 56 -37.41 2.28 48.71
C ASN A 56 -36.98 1.41 49.92
N VAL A 57 -35.67 1.17 50.09
CA VAL A 57 -35.10 0.78 51.39
C VAL A 57 -33.74 1.47 51.57
N SER A 58 -33.71 2.40 52.52
CA SER A 58 -32.48 2.89 53.15
C SER A 58 -31.99 1.87 54.16
N ASP A 59 -30.74 1.43 54.06
CA ASP A 59 -30.01 0.98 55.24
C ASP A 59 -28.52 1.28 55.14
N ALA A 60 -27.97 1.73 56.26
CA ALA A 60 -26.60 2.09 56.46
C ALA A 60 -25.78 0.83 56.78
N GLY A 61 -24.63 0.69 56.15
CA GLY A 61 -23.68 -0.36 56.47
C GLY A 61 -22.36 -0.09 55.78
N GLU A 62 -21.40 0.38 56.56
CA GLU A 62 -19.98 0.24 56.28
C GLU A 62 -19.67 -1.23 55.96
N ASP A 63 -18.97 -1.50 54.86
CA ASP A 63 -17.99 -2.57 54.80
C ASP A 63 -17.03 -2.33 53.63
N ALA A 64 -15.76 -2.43 53.96
CA ALA A 64 -14.63 -2.33 53.05
C ALA A 64 -14.47 -3.61 52.21
N ASP A 65 -13.66 -3.48 51.17
CA ASP A 65 -13.05 -4.55 50.36
C ASP A 65 -13.92 -5.16 49.25
N VAL A 66 -13.60 -4.79 48.00
CA VAL A 66 -12.84 -5.59 47.02
C VAL A 66 -13.01 -4.90 45.66
N GLY A 67 -11.89 -4.56 45.02
CA GLY A 67 -11.86 -3.99 43.67
C GLY A 67 -12.58 -4.89 42.67
N GLY A 68 -13.81 -4.52 42.34
CA GLY A 68 -14.65 -5.14 41.34
C GLY A 68 -14.16 -4.79 39.94
N ASN A 69 -13.92 -5.83 39.18
CA ASN A 69 -13.56 -5.85 37.77
C ASN A 69 -14.70 -5.23 36.96
N ASP A 70 -14.59 -3.93 36.65
CA ASP A 70 -15.52 -3.23 35.78
C ASP A 70 -15.08 -3.49 34.33
N THR A 71 -15.33 -4.72 33.85
CA THR A 71 -15.31 -5.04 32.42
C THR A 71 -16.53 -4.41 31.79
N GLY A 72 -16.46 -3.09 31.63
CA GLY A 72 -17.34 -2.31 30.79
C GLY A 72 -17.27 -2.88 29.38
N ASN A 73 -18.34 -3.58 29.03
CA ASN A 73 -18.65 -4.15 27.73
C ASN A 73 -18.69 -3.01 26.69
N LEU A 74 -17.52 -2.62 26.18
CA LEU A 74 -17.43 -1.86 24.94
C LEU A 74 -17.94 -2.77 23.82
N PRO A 75 -18.81 -2.29 22.92
CA PRO A 75 -19.17 -3.07 21.76
C PRO A 75 -17.87 -3.40 21.03
N ASP A 76 -17.63 -4.70 20.91
CA ASP A 76 -16.62 -5.30 20.06
C ASP A 76 -16.85 -4.78 18.65
N VAL A 77 -16.16 -3.68 18.31
CA VAL A 77 -16.05 -3.19 16.95
C VAL A 77 -15.17 -4.23 16.29
N GLY A 78 -15.82 -5.26 15.76
CA GLY A 78 -15.19 -6.40 15.11
C GLY A 78 -14.04 -5.90 14.28
N VAL A 79 -12.83 -6.20 14.78
CA VAL A 79 -11.63 -6.13 13.98
C VAL A 79 -11.99 -6.99 12.79
N VAL A 80 -12.15 -6.38 11.62
CA VAL A 80 -12.01 -7.10 10.37
C VAL A 80 -10.53 -7.50 10.37
N GLU A 81 -10.21 -8.54 11.12
CA GLU A 81 -8.89 -9.13 11.16
C GLU A 81 -8.62 -9.49 9.71
N ASP A 82 -7.63 -8.81 9.14
CA ASP A 82 -7.28 -8.81 7.73
C ASP A 82 -7.48 -10.21 7.15
N ALA A 83 -8.45 -10.36 6.25
CA ALA A 83 -8.80 -11.67 5.69
C ALA A 83 -7.56 -12.35 5.11
N CYS A 84 -6.60 -11.59 4.58
CA CYS A 84 -5.31 -12.10 4.11
C CYS A 84 -4.37 -12.64 5.20
N ALA A 85 -4.43 -12.10 6.42
CA ALA A 85 -3.57 -12.53 7.52
C ALA A 85 -4.12 -13.77 8.26
N LEU A 86 -5.45 -13.94 8.29
CA LEU A 86 -6.10 -15.07 8.95
C LEU A 86 -6.41 -16.23 8.01
N ASP A 87 -6.69 -15.92 6.75
CA ASP A 87 -7.10 -16.91 5.78
C ASP A 87 -5.90 -17.38 4.96
N MET A 88 -5.05 -18.17 5.61
CA MET A 88 -4.07 -18.99 4.88
C MET A 88 -4.74 -20.13 4.08
N ASN A 89 -6.09 -20.16 4.00
CA ASN A 89 -6.77 -21.08 3.12
C ASN A 89 -6.57 -20.61 1.68
N LEU A 90 -5.72 -21.33 0.95
CA LEU A 90 -5.39 -21.08 -0.45
C LEU A 90 -6.63 -21.09 -1.38
N GLU A 91 -7.77 -21.58 -0.90
CA GLU A 91 -9.04 -21.69 -1.63
C GLU A 91 -9.96 -20.46 -1.52
N SER A 92 -9.62 -19.41 -0.76
CA SER A 92 -10.47 -18.21 -0.69
C SER A 92 -10.26 -17.25 -1.85
N ASP A 93 -11.34 -16.56 -2.24
CA ASP A 93 -11.36 -15.54 -3.29
C ASP A 93 -10.71 -14.21 -2.86
N VAL A 94 -10.04 -14.18 -1.70
CA VAL A 94 -9.36 -12.98 -1.21
C VAL A 94 -8.05 -12.82 -1.96
N VAL A 95 -7.95 -11.74 -2.73
CA VAL A 95 -6.73 -11.39 -3.49
C VAL A 95 -5.78 -10.64 -2.56
N CYS A 96 -4.70 -11.31 -2.17
CA CYS A 96 -3.69 -10.81 -1.25
C CYS A 96 -2.41 -10.45 -1.99
N GLU A 97 -2.51 -9.55 -2.95
CA GLU A 97 -1.41 -9.22 -3.86
C GLU A 97 -1.00 -7.76 -3.74
N PHE A 98 0.27 -7.49 -4.02
CA PHE A 98 0.81 -6.14 -4.19
C PHE A 98 1.66 -6.06 -5.46
N TYR A 99 1.85 -4.84 -5.96
CA TYR A 99 2.68 -4.61 -7.13
C TYR A 99 4.15 -4.49 -6.77
N ALA A 100 5.00 -5.09 -7.58
CA ALA A 100 6.43 -4.76 -7.63
C ALA A 100 6.85 -4.62 -9.09
N HIS A 101 7.95 -3.95 -9.37
CA HIS A 101 8.45 -3.90 -10.74
C HIS A 101 9.96 -4.11 -10.83
N SER A 102 10.41 -4.58 -11.98
CA SER A 102 11.80 -4.52 -12.41
C SER A 102 12.01 -3.36 -13.38
N ALA A 103 13.18 -3.30 -14.00
CA ALA A 103 13.49 -2.31 -15.04
C ALA A 103 12.55 -2.35 -16.27
N SER A 104 11.84 -3.46 -16.49
CA SER A 104 11.02 -3.64 -17.70
C SER A 104 9.68 -4.32 -17.49
N MET A 105 9.39 -4.85 -16.30
CA MET A 105 8.17 -5.62 -16.03
C MET A 105 7.52 -5.22 -14.71
N LEU A 106 6.19 -5.11 -14.70
CA LEU A 106 5.33 -5.02 -13.53
C LEU A 106 4.87 -6.42 -13.14
N TYR A 107 4.89 -6.70 -11.84
CA TYR A 107 4.50 -7.97 -11.26
C TYR A 107 3.40 -7.79 -10.22
N LEU A 108 2.62 -8.85 -10.00
CA LEU A 108 1.85 -9.06 -8.78
C LEU A 108 2.56 -10.09 -7.93
N ILE A 109 2.76 -9.78 -6.65
CA ILE A 109 3.32 -10.69 -5.66
C ILE A 109 2.24 -11.03 -4.65
N ASP A 110 2.00 -12.33 -4.46
CA ASP A 110 1.27 -12.85 -3.31
C ASP A 110 2.28 -13.31 -2.25
N PRO A 111 2.44 -12.55 -1.15
CA PRO A 111 3.45 -12.85 -0.14
C PRO A 111 3.07 -14.01 0.79
N PHE A 112 1.83 -14.52 0.70
CA PHE A 112 1.37 -15.65 1.51
C PHE A 112 1.46 -16.95 0.72
N ARG A 113 1.21 -16.90 -0.60
CA ARG A 113 1.41 -18.01 -1.53
C ARG A 113 2.85 -18.12 -2.04
N LEU A 114 3.65 -17.07 -1.85
CA LEU A 114 5.02 -16.94 -2.35
C LEU A 114 5.08 -17.11 -3.87
N THR A 115 4.12 -16.51 -4.56
CA THR A 115 3.99 -16.53 -6.01
C THR A 115 4.16 -15.14 -6.60
N ILE A 116 4.62 -15.11 -7.85
CA ILE A 116 4.74 -13.89 -8.64
C ILE A 116 4.11 -14.10 -10.01
N GLU A 117 3.40 -13.09 -10.49
CA GLU A 117 2.78 -13.06 -11.83
C GLU A 117 3.32 -11.87 -12.60
N GLU A 118 3.77 -12.10 -13.84
CA GLU A 118 4.08 -11.01 -14.78
C GLU A 118 2.79 -10.38 -15.27
N VAL A 119 2.61 -9.09 -15.01
CA VAL A 119 1.44 -8.34 -15.45
C VAL A 119 1.70 -7.77 -16.85
N ARG A 120 2.73 -6.92 -16.96
CA ARG A 120 2.98 -6.13 -18.18
C ARG A 120 4.28 -5.33 -18.14
N SER A 121 4.69 -4.79 -19.29
CA SER A 121 5.85 -3.90 -19.37
C SER A 121 5.63 -2.55 -18.67
N VAL A 122 6.70 -2.01 -18.08
CA VAL A 122 6.77 -0.65 -17.52
C VAL A 122 7.54 0.31 -18.45
N PRO A 123 7.44 1.64 -18.26
CA PRO A 123 8.29 2.60 -18.96
C PRO A 123 9.77 2.34 -18.69
N GLU A 124 10.62 2.60 -19.68
CA GLU A 124 12.07 2.56 -19.49
C GLU A 124 12.49 3.57 -18.42
N GLY A 125 13.36 3.15 -17.49
CA GLY A 125 13.85 4.02 -16.43
C GLY A 125 12.81 4.35 -15.35
N LEU A 126 11.74 3.54 -15.24
CA LEU A 126 10.85 3.60 -14.09
C LEU A 126 11.66 3.26 -12.83
N PHE A 127 11.63 4.18 -11.88
CA PHE A 127 12.34 4.06 -10.61
C PHE A 127 11.44 3.53 -9.52
N ASP A 128 10.21 4.02 -9.42
CA ASP A 128 9.30 3.56 -8.37
C ASP A 128 7.82 3.75 -8.75
N ILE A 129 6.91 3.14 -7.97
CA ILE A 129 5.45 3.16 -8.13
C ILE A 129 4.73 3.25 -6.78
N ASP A 130 3.56 3.89 -6.76
CA ASP A 130 2.59 3.71 -5.66
C ASP A 130 1.16 3.85 -6.16
N THR A 131 0.22 3.26 -5.42
CA THR A 131 -1.20 3.24 -5.73
C THR A 131 -1.92 4.32 -4.92
N HIS A 132 -2.56 5.25 -5.61
CA HIS A 132 -3.41 6.25 -4.98
C HIS A 132 -4.65 5.60 -4.32
N PRO A 133 -5.23 6.17 -3.25
CA PRO A 133 -6.41 5.60 -2.56
C PRO A 133 -7.65 5.33 -3.42
N ASP A 134 -7.75 5.94 -4.60
CA ASP A 134 -8.81 5.68 -5.59
C ASP A 134 -8.50 4.50 -6.54
N GLY A 135 -7.36 3.85 -6.35
CA GLY A 135 -6.91 2.69 -7.11
C GLY A 135 -6.09 2.98 -8.35
N ARG A 136 -5.81 4.25 -8.68
CA ARG A 136 -4.88 4.59 -9.76
C ARG A 136 -3.44 4.27 -9.36
N LEU A 137 -2.71 3.59 -10.24
CA LEU A 137 -1.28 3.33 -10.06
C LEU A 137 -0.45 4.45 -10.71
N PHE A 138 0.43 5.04 -9.93
CA PHE A 138 1.37 6.07 -10.36
C PHE A 138 2.79 5.51 -10.34
N GLY A 139 3.67 6.16 -11.08
CA GLY A 139 5.09 5.84 -11.05
C GLY A 139 5.95 7.01 -11.48
N ILE A 140 7.23 6.94 -11.13
CA ILE A 140 8.20 7.99 -11.40
C ILE A 140 9.39 7.48 -12.19
N THR A 141 9.95 8.34 -13.01
CA THR A 141 11.31 8.23 -13.52
C THR A 141 12.15 9.39 -12.97
N ALA A 142 13.41 9.49 -13.37
CA ALA A 142 14.24 10.67 -13.08
C ALA A 142 13.59 12.01 -13.50
N GLU A 143 12.71 11.99 -14.50
CA GLU A 143 12.27 13.17 -15.25
C GLU A 143 10.76 13.30 -15.38
N GLY A 144 9.98 12.29 -14.95
CA GLY A 144 8.56 12.23 -15.28
C GLY A 144 7.72 11.53 -14.23
N LEU A 145 6.52 12.05 -14.05
CA LEU A 145 5.42 11.40 -13.34
C LEU A 145 4.55 10.69 -14.37
N TYR A 146 4.26 9.42 -14.11
CA TYR A 146 3.47 8.55 -14.96
C TYR A 146 2.25 8.03 -14.21
N ARG A 147 1.21 7.71 -14.97
CA ARG A 147 0.04 7.00 -14.48
C ARG A 147 -0.20 5.77 -15.36
N PHE A 148 -0.51 4.66 -14.74
CA PHE A 148 -1.01 3.49 -15.45
C PHE A 148 -2.50 3.67 -15.77
N ASP A 149 -2.85 3.54 -17.04
CA ASP A 149 -4.22 3.51 -17.53
C ASP A 149 -4.64 2.05 -17.72
N ALA A 150 -5.57 1.60 -16.87
CA ALA A 150 -6.09 0.24 -16.93
C ALA A 150 -6.94 -0.03 -18.18
N GLY A 151 -7.62 0.99 -18.72
CA GLY A 151 -8.51 0.82 -19.87
C GLY A 151 -7.76 0.61 -21.18
N SER A 152 -6.65 1.33 -21.35
CA SER A 152 -5.75 1.13 -22.50
C SER A 152 -4.58 0.21 -22.22
N GLU A 153 -4.49 -0.33 -21.00
CA GLU A 153 -3.35 -1.08 -20.48
C GLU A 153 -2.04 -0.39 -20.89
N SER A 154 -1.82 0.85 -20.46
CA SER A 154 -0.61 1.57 -20.86
C SER A 154 -0.22 2.63 -19.85
N TRP A 155 1.07 2.92 -19.76
CA TRP A 155 1.57 4.03 -18.97
C TRP A 155 1.52 5.32 -19.79
N ALA A 156 0.96 6.37 -19.19
CA ALA A 156 0.93 7.71 -19.75
C ALA A 156 1.77 8.65 -18.88
N MET A 157 2.66 9.42 -19.50
CA MET A 157 3.35 10.51 -18.81
C MET A 157 2.33 11.62 -18.53
N MET A 158 2.15 11.96 -17.26
CA MET A 158 1.23 13.00 -16.81
C MET A 158 1.89 14.37 -16.82
N ALA A 159 3.09 14.45 -16.25
CA ALA A 159 3.83 15.69 -16.09
C ALA A 159 5.34 15.45 -16.01
N PRO A 160 6.17 16.42 -16.42
CA PRO A 160 7.60 16.39 -16.11
C PRO A 160 7.84 16.62 -14.62
N LEU A 161 8.79 15.89 -14.04
CA LEU A 161 9.34 16.19 -12.72
C LEU A 161 10.60 17.04 -12.90
N SER A 162 10.70 18.12 -12.13
CA SER A 162 11.84 19.04 -12.21
C SER A 162 12.22 19.57 -10.84
N GLY A 163 13.48 19.97 -10.68
CA GLY A 163 13.99 20.46 -9.39
C GLY A 163 14.36 19.36 -8.39
N LEU A 164 14.40 18.10 -8.83
CA LEU A 164 14.85 16.95 -8.04
C LEU A 164 16.25 16.53 -8.51
N ALA A 165 17.09 16.06 -7.59
CA ALA A 165 18.44 15.62 -7.93
C ALA A 165 18.48 14.17 -8.42
N ASN A 166 17.83 13.26 -7.70
CA ASN A 166 17.71 11.85 -8.05
C ASN A 166 16.48 11.26 -7.34
N PRO A 167 15.26 11.56 -7.80
CA PRO A 167 14.08 10.95 -7.21
C PRO A 167 14.16 9.45 -7.41
N ASN A 168 13.95 8.70 -6.34
CA ASN A 168 14.03 7.24 -6.38
C ASN A 168 13.02 6.56 -5.47
N GLY A 169 12.06 7.30 -4.89
CA GLY A 169 10.95 6.71 -4.16
C GLY A 169 9.69 7.56 -4.30
N LEU A 170 8.53 6.93 -4.36
CA LEU A 170 7.19 7.53 -4.44
C LEU A 170 6.28 6.85 -3.42
N CYS A 171 5.68 7.62 -2.53
CA CYS A 171 4.63 7.15 -1.63
C CYS A 171 3.43 8.08 -1.67
N ILE A 172 2.23 7.54 -1.49
CA ILE A 172 0.97 8.27 -1.52
C ILE A 172 0.21 7.99 -0.22
N ASP A 173 -0.18 9.06 0.48
CA ASP A 173 -0.89 8.92 1.74
C ASP A 173 -2.37 8.55 1.53
N THR A 174 -3.06 8.26 2.63
CA THR A 174 -4.50 7.92 2.62
C THR A 174 -5.40 9.05 2.12
N GLY A 175 -4.91 10.29 2.09
CA GLY A 175 -5.59 11.47 1.54
C GLY A 175 -5.30 11.74 0.07
N GLY A 176 -4.37 10.99 -0.55
CA GLY A 176 -3.94 11.16 -1.94
C GLY A 176 -2.77 12.14 -2.13
N GLN A 177 -2.15 12.64 -1.06
CA GLN A 177 -0.94 13.45 -1.16
C GLN A 177 0.25 12.56 -1.51
N GLY A 178 0.92 12.85 -2.62
CA GLY A 178 2.15 12.19 -3.01
C GLY A 178 3.38 12.76 -2.30
N TYR A 179 4.35 11.91 -2.02
CA TYR A 179 5.66 12.23 -1.50
C TYR A 179 6.74 11.58 -2.37
N LEU A 180 7.87 12.26 -2.50
CA LEU A 180 9.04 11.74 -3.21
C LEU A 180 10.25 11.75 -2.30
N THR A 181 11.05 10.69 -2.33
CA THR A 181 12.40 10.71 -1.79
C THR A 181 13.41 10.94 -2.90
N SER A 182 14.39 11.81 -2.64
CA SER A 182 15.51 12.07 -3.56
C SER A 182 16.78 12.25 -2.74
N TYR A 183 17.65 11.23 -2.74
CA TYR A 183 18.79 11.14 -1.82
C TYR A 183 18.35 11.32 -0.35
N ASP A 184 18.84 12.37 0.31
CA ASP A 184 18.60 12.70 1.71
C ASP A 184 17.49 13.73 1.90
N GLU A 185 16.62 13.95 0.91
CA GLU A 185 15.53 14.91 0.94
C GLU A 185 14.15 14.26 0.73
N LEU A 186 13.13 14.82 1.39
CA LEU A 186 11.72 14.51 1.20
C LEU A 186 11.00 15.68 0.51
N TYR A 187 10.20 15.36 -0.49
CA TYR A 187 9.36 16.31 -1.23
C TYR A 187 7.89 15.90 -1.15
N THR A 188 7.00 16.88 -1.27
CA THR A 188 5.62 16.63 -1.70
C THR A 188 5.55 16.71 -3.23
N VAL A 189 4.64 15.94 -3.83
CA VAL A 189 4.34 16.01 -5.27
C VAL A 189 2.83 16.07 -5.48
N ASP A 190 2.41 17.00 -6.35
CA ASP A 190 1.05 17.03 -6.87
C ASP A 190 0.94 16.03 -8.03
N LEU A 191 0.11 15.01 -7.85
CA LEU A 191 0.03 13.86 -8.76
C LEU A 191 -0.65 14.16 -10.12
N GLU A 192 -1.21 15.36 -10.30
CA GLU A 192 -1.83 15.78 -11.56
C GLU A 192 -0.90 16.69 -12.36
N SER A 193 -0.20 17.60 -11.69
CA SER A 193 0.66 18.62 -12.30
C SER A 193 2.15 18.31 -12.26
N GLY A 194 2.58 17.34 -11.45
CA GLY A 194 4.00 17.02 -11.21
C GLY A 194 4.74 18.11 -10.43
N ALA A 195 4.03 19.09 -9.87
CA ALA A 195 4.64 20.15 -9.08
C ALA A 195 5.22 19.57 -7.78
N VAL A 196 6.48 19.87 -7.50
CA VAL A 196 7.18 19.40 -6.30
C VAL A 196 7.53 20.54 -5.36
N ALA A 197 7.47 20.27 -4.06
CA ALA A 197 7.91 21.19 -3.03
C ALA A 197 8.73 20.44 -1.96
N LEU A 198 9.91 20.97 -1.65
CA LEU A 198 10.78 20.43 -0.61
C LEU A 198 10.07 20.51 0.75
N VAL A 199 9.94 19.37 1.41
CA VAL A 199 9.48 19.28 2.80
C VAL A 199 10.67 19.54 3.72
N GLY A 200 11.78 18.85 3.48
CA GLY A 200 13.02 19.04 4.21
C GLY A 200 14.02 17.90 4.01
N GLU A 201 15.20 18.08 4.58
CA GLU A 201 16.22 17.03 4.66
C GLU A 201 15.81 15.96 5.68
N THR A 202 16.06 14.69 5.33
CA THR A 202 15.87 13.53 6.21
C THR A 202 16.75 13.58 7.44
N GLY A 203 17.87 14.30 7.39
CA GLY A 203 18.74 14.48 8.55
C GLY A 203 19.38 13.16 9.01
N GLY A 204 20.29 13.29 9.98
CA GLY A 204 21.12 12.18 10.47
C GLY A 204 22.14 11.66 9.45
N GLY A 205 21.92 11.84 8.15
CA GLY A 205 22.63 11.21 7.02
C GLY A 205 21.86 10.02 6.42
N PHE A 206 20.54 9.96 6.57
CA PHE A 206 19.74 8.93 5.88
C PHE A 206 19.68 9.31 4.40
N SER A 207 19.65 8.32 3.52
CA SER A 207 19.52 8.54 2.08
C SER A 207 18.67 7.41 1.53
N SER A 208 17.63 7.74 0.78
CA SER A 208 16.75 6.74 0.18
C SER A 208 17.54 5.74 -0.65
N SER A 209 17.30 4.45 -0.39
CA SER A 209 17.86 3.33 -1.15
C SER A 209 17.09 3.16 -2.46
N GLY A 210 15.76 3.19 -2.39
CA GLY A 210 14.91 3.08 -3.59
C GLY A 210 13.40 3.07 -3.38
N ASP A 211 12.87 3.21 -2.17
CA ASP A 211 11.41 3.27 -1.99
C ASP A 211 11.02 4.03 -0.71
N CYS A 212 9.82 4.63 -0.72
CA CYS A 212 9.07 4.98 0.47
C CYS A 212 7.66 4.43 0.40
N VAL A 213 7.09 4.03 1.55
CA VAL A 213 5.69 3.61 1.63
C VAL A 213 4.98 4.24 2.81
N ILE A 214 3.70 4.50 2.65
CA ILE A 214 2.84 5.00 3.73
C ILE A 214 1.88 3.89 4.21
N ASP A 215 1.87 3.64 5.52
CA ASP A 215 0.93 2.70 6.13
C ASP A 215 -0.45 3.33 6.40
N LYS A 216 -1.44 2.53 6.83
CA LYS A 216 -2.79 3.00 7.17
C LYS A 216 -2.82 4.03 8.32
N GLY A 217 -1.73 4.14 9.09
CA GLY A 217 -1.55 5.15 10.13
C GLY A 217 -0.94 6.46 9.64
N ASN A 218 -0.74 6.62 8.33
CA ASN A 218 0.00 7.72 7.70
C ASN A 218 1.46 7.84 8.19
N THR A 219 2.09 6.73 8.57
CA THR A 219 3.53 6.71 8.83
C THR A 219 4.27 6.51 7.51
N ILE A 220 5.17 7.44 7.17
CA ILE A 220 6.08 7.29 6.02
C ILE A 220 7.26 6.43 6.45
N TRP A 221 7.44 5.30 5.78
CA TRP A 221 8.59 4.41 5.89
C TRP A 221 9.48 4.58 4.67
N MET A 222 10.79 4.46 4.84
CA MET A 222 11.77 4.54 3.77
C MET A 222 12.86 3.50 4.01
N SER A 223 13.29 2.81 2.95
CA SER A 223 14.53 2.04 2.98
C SER A 223 15.69 3.02 2.77
N SER A 224 16.63 3.05 3.71
CA SER A 224 17.79 3.94 3.63
C SER A 224 19.05 3.14 3.37
N ALA A 225 19.80 3.52 2.35
CA ALA A 225 21.14 2.99 2.14
C ALA A 225 22.00 3.31 3.37
N PRO A 226 22.84 2.37 3.84
CA PRO A 226 23.53 2.52 5.11
C PRO A 226 24.66 3.54 5.07
N ARG A 227 24.94 4.11 6.25
CA ARG A 227 26.06 5.03 6.43
C ARG A 227 27.38 4.28 6.61
N GLY A 228 28.29 4.42 5.64
CA GLY A 228 29.72 4.19 5.83
C GLY A 228 30.30 2.95 5.14
N LEU A 229 31.63 2.91 5.08
CA LEU A 229 32.42 2.09 4.16
C LEU A 229 32.31 0.55 4.31
N PHE A 230 31.59 0.05 5.31
CA PHE A 230 31.55 -1.38 5.65
C PHE A 230 30.13 -1.88 5.96
N GLN A 231 29.11 -1.11 5.60
CA GLN A 231 27.72 -1.49 5.82
C GLN A 231 27.08 -1.69 4.45
N SER A 232 26.50 -2.87 4.28
CA SER A 232 25.71 -3.22 3.09
C SER A 232 24.21 -3.15 3.37
N ASP A 233 23.81 -3.34 4.62
CA ASP A 233 22.40 -3.59 4.94
C ASP A 233 21.64 -2.26 5.03
N ASP A 234 20.52 -2.19 4.33
CA ASP A 234 19.62 -1.05 4.39
C ASP A 234 19.01 -0.91 5.79
N GLU A 235 18.78 0.34 6.15
CA GLU A 235 18.14 0.74 7.39
C GLU A 235 16.66 1.03 7.12
N LEU A 236 15.76 0.54 7.97
CA LEU A 236 14.38 1.01 8.00
C LEU A 236 14.35 2.34 8.74
N VAL A 237 13.83 3.37 8.09
CA VAL A 237 13.69 4.72 8.62
C VAL A 237 12.22 5.10 8.54
N TRP A 238 11.70 5.78 9.57
CA TRP A 238 10.42 6.48 9.44
C TRP A 238 10.69 7.97 9.27
N LEU A 239 9.94 8.62 8.39
CA LEU A 239 10.07 10.04 8.06
C LEU A 239 8.90 10.84 8.62
N ASN A 240 9.17 12.05 9.10
CA ASN A 240 8.16 13.01 9.45
C ASN A 240 7.70 13.76 8.18
N GLY A 241 6.44 13.57 7.77
CA GLY A 241 5.88 14.16 6.55
C GLY A 241 5.78 15.70 6.54
N ASP A 242 5.91 16.37 7.70
CA ASP A 242 5.86 17.84 7.79
C ASP A 242 7.24 18.49 7.69
N THR A 243 8.30 17.76 8.07
CA THR A 243 9.66 18.32 8.23
C THR A 243 10.74 17.58 7.46
N GLY A 244 10.43 16.42 6.89
CA GLY A 244 11.38 15.51 6.24
C GLY A 244 12.19 14.67 7.21
N GLN A 245 12.34 15.09 8.48
CA GLN A 245 13.25 14.46 9.45
C GLN A 245 12.96 12.96 9.65
N GLY A 246 13.99 12.15 9.46
CA GLY A 246 13.99 10.71 9.63
C GLY A 246 14.46 10.29 11.02
N SER A 247 13.93 9.17 11.52
CA SER A 247 14.58 8.45 12.62
C SER A 247 14.78 6.98 12.27
N LEU A 248 15.93 6.45 12.68
CA LEU A 248 16.25 5.04 12.53
C LEU A 248 15.27 4.18 13.34
N ARG A 249 14.74 3.15 12.71
CA ARG A 249 13.93 2.11 13.36
C ARG A 249 14.77 0.87 13.62
N GLY A 250 15.57 0.50 12.63
CA GLY A 250 16.64 -0.47 12.80
C GLY A 250 17.22 -0.91 11.47
N ARG A 251 18.14 -1.87 11.54
CA ARG A 251 18.76 -2.47 10.35
C ARG A 251 17.93 -3.65 9.91
N THR A 252 17.72 -3.75 8.60
CA THR A 252 16.92 -4.82 8.01
C THR A 252 17.68 -6.14 7.98
N GLY A 253 19.01 -6.09 7.88
CA GLY A 253 19.85 -7.27 7.65
C GLY A 253 19.95 -7.67 6.18
N HIS A 254 19.38 -6.84 5.28
CA HIS A 254 19.38 -7.05 3.84
C HIS A 254 19.83 -5.76 3.14
N ALA A 255 20.60 -5.90 2.06
CA ALA A 255 21.01 -4.79 1.22
C ALA A 255 19.98 -4.54 0.11
N ASP A 256 20.07 -3.37 -0.53
CA ASP A 256 19.41 -3.09 -1.81
C ASP A 256 17.88 -3.32 -1.76
N ILE A 257 17.22 -2.87 -0.69
CA ILE A 257 15.77 -2.91 -0.58
C ILE A 257 15.22 -1.74 -1.39
N TYR A 258 14.95 -2.00 -2.66
CA TYR A 258 14.43 -1.02 -3.59
C TYR A 258 12.91 -1.04 -3.70
N GLY A 259 12.20 -1.99 -3.10
CA GLY A 259 10.75 -1.96 -3.01
C GLY A 259 10.26 -2.09 -1.57
N LEU A 260 9.22 -1.33 -1.20
CA LEU A 260 8.50 -1.38 0.07
C LEU A 260 6.99 -1.38 -0.16
N THR A 261 6.26 -2.12 0.65
CA THR A 261 4.79 -2.05 0.63
C THR A 261 4.21 -2.29 2.02
N ALA A 262 3.14 -1.55 2.37
CA ALA A 262 2.44 -1.69 3.63
C ALA A 262 1.01 -2.18 3.36
N ALA A 263 0.80 -3.48 3.53
CA ALA A 263 -0.48 -4.13 3.25
C ALA A 263 -0.84 -5.12 4.35
N TRP A 264 -2.12 -5.22 4.67
CA TRP A 264 -2.66 -6.13 5.70
C TRP A 264 -1.98 -5.99 7.08
N GLY A 265 -1.61 -4.76 7.45
CA GLY A 265 -0.87 -4.47 8.69
C GLY A 265 0.58 -4.97 8.70
N ILE A 266 1.11 -5.42 7.57
CA ILE A 266 2.47 -5.95 7.42
C ILE A 266 3.26 -5.04 6.49
N LEU A 267 4.51 -4.77 6.86
CA LEU A 267 5.49 -4.12 5.98
C LEU A 267 6.28 -5.22 5.27
N PHE A 268 6.26 -5.20 3.94
CA PHE A 268 7.08 -6.06 3.10
C PHE A 268 8.14 -5.23 2.38
N GLY A 269 9.21 -5.90 1.96
CA GLY A 269 10.21 -5.30 1.07
C GLY A 269 10.64 -6.27 -0.02
N THR A 270 11.11 -5.72 -1.13
CA THR A 270 11.71 -6.48 -2.23
C THR A 270 13.10 -5.96 -2.54
N THR A 271 14.03 -6.84 -2.86
CA THR A 271 15.45 -6.48 -3.02
C THR A 271 15.92 -6.51 -4.48
N GLY A 272 17.03 -5.85 -4.75
CA GLY A 272 17.73 -5.93 -6.04
C GLY A 272 18.28 -7.32 -6.37
N ASP A 273 18.33 -8.25 -5.41
CA ASP A 273 18.70 -9.66 -5.60
C ASP A 273 17.49 -10.62 -5.55
N GLY A 274 16.27 -10.12 -5.75
CA GLY A 274 15.09 -10.95 -6.02
C GLY A 274 14.37 -11.49 -4.79
N LYS A 275 14.72 -11.04 -3.59
CA LYS A 275 14.10 -11.52 -2.35
C LYS A 275 12.83 -10.78 -2.03
N LEU A 276 11.90 -11.50 -1.41
CA LEU A 276 10.75 -10.99 -0.71
C LEU A 276 11.01 -11.06 0.80
N LEU A 277 10.83 -9.94 1.47
CA LEU A 277 11.09 -9.77 2.89
C LEU A 277 9.81 -9.41 3.64
N ARG A 278 9.70 -9.87 4.89
CA ARG A 278 8.77 -9.34 5.88
C ARG A 278 9.57 -8.49 6.86
N ILE A 279 9.21 -7.22 7.00
CA ILE A 279 9.94 -6.27 7.83
C ILE A 279 9.14 -5.99 9.11
N ASN A 280 9.81 -6.10 10.26
CA ASN A 280 9.23 -5.69 11.53
C ASN A 280 9.33 -4.16 11.67
N SER A 281 8.21 -3.45 11.53
CA SER A 281 8.18 -1.99 11.60
C SER A 281 8.59 -1.40 12.95
N THR A 282 8.57 -2.19 14.03
CA THR A 282 9.01 -1.75 15.36
C THR A 282 10.52 -1.81 15.52
N THR A 283 11.17 -2.87 15.00
CA THR A 283 12.62 -3.12 15.20
C THR A 283 13.46 -2.86 13.97
N GLY A 284 12.84 -2.70 12.80
CA GLY A 284 13.49 -2.57 11.49
C GLY A 284 14.07 -3.86 10.92
N THR A 285 14.13 -4.96 11.70
CA THR A 285 14.69 -6.25 11.24
C THR A 285 13.77 -6.91 10.23
N ALA A 286 14.34 -7.56 9.22
CA ALA A 286 13.58 -8.28 8.21
C ALA A 286 13.83 -9.80 8.27
N ASP A 287 12.79 -10.57 7.97
CA ASP A 287 12.85 -12.00 7.71
C ASP A 287 12.67 -12.21 6.20
N GLU A 288 13.56 -12.99 5.58
CA GLU A 288 13.39 -13.43 4.19
C GLU A 288 12.26 -14.47 4.11
N LEU A 289 11.27 -14.19 3.27
CA LEU A 289 10.14 -15.09 3.01
C LEU A 289 10.41 -15.98 1.79
N HIS A 290 10.99 -15.41 0.75
CA HIS A 290 11.20 -16.09 -0.52
C HIS A 290 12.31 -15.43 -1.35
N ASP A 291 12.88 -16.19 -2.27
CA ASP A 291 13.86 -15.74 -3.28
C ASP A 291 13.32 -16.08 -4.67
N PHE A 292 12.94 -15.07 -5.44
CA PHE A 292 12.41 -15.20 -6.80
C PHE A 292 13.52 -15.33 -7.87
N GLY A 293 14.79 -15.46 -7.46
CA GLY A 293 15.94 -15.64 -8.33
C GLY A 293 16.44 -14.32 -8.93
N ASP A 294 16.75 -14.31 -10.23
CA ASP A 294 17.48 -13.21 -10.88
C ASP A 294 16.62 -11.96 -11.17
N ILE A 295 15.50 -11.76 -10.47
CA ILE A 295 14.65 -10.57 -10.62
C ILE A 295 15.25 -9.41 -9.81
N VAL A 296 15.67 -8.36 -10.50
CA VAL A 296 16.06 -7.10 -9.84
C VAL A 296 14.81 -6.26 -9.67
N PHE A 297 14.27 -6.19 -8.45
CA PHE A 297 13.16 -5.30 -8.13
C PHE A 297 13.67 -3.86 -7.98
N ASN A 298 12.87 -2.90 -8.41
CA ASN A 298 13.20 -1.48 -8.41
C ASN A 298 12.27 -0.63 -7.53
N GLY A 299 11.06 -1.11 -7.23
CA GLY A 299 10.01 -0.37 -6.53
C GLY A 299 8.79 -1.25 -6.27
N ALA A 300 7.95 -0.89 -5.30
CA ALA A 300 6.73 -1.63 -4.98
C ALA A 300 5.58 -0.72 -4.53
N ALA A 301 4.35 -1.16 -4.78
CA ALA A 301 3.13 -0.47 -4.37
C ALA A 301 2.14 -1.47 -3.78
N SER A 302 1.36 -1.09 -2.76
CA SER A 302 0.23 -1.95 -2.40
C SER A 302 -0.85 -1.88 -3.49
N SER A 303 -1.60 -2.96 -3.67
CA SER A 303 -2.72 -2.97 -4.60
C SER A 303 -3.88 -2.10 -4.10
N PRO A 304 -4.82 -1.66 -4.96
CA PRO A 304 -5.99 -0.88 -4.55
C PRO A 304 -6.90 -1.56 -3.51
N ALA A 305 -6.78 -2.87 -3.32
CA ALA A 305 -7.68 -3.68 -2.49
C ALA A 305 -7.34 -3.65 -0.98
N ARG A 306 -6.60 -2.62 -0.52
CA ARG A 306 -6.13 -2.44 0.87
C ARG A 306 -7.26 -2.37 1.90
#